data_AF-A0A3D4QTK1-F1
#
_entry.id   AF-A0A3D4QTK1-F1
#
_cell.length_a   1.000
_cell.length_b   1.000
_cell.length_c   1.000
_cell.angle_alpha   90.00
_cell.angle_beta   90.00
_cell.angle_gamma   90.00
#
_symmetry.space_group_name_H-M   'P 1'
#
loop_
_entity.id
_entity.type
_entity.pdbx_description
1 polymer ?
#
loop_
_entity_poly.entity_id
_entity_poly.type
_entity_poly.pdbx_seq_one_letter_code
_entity_poly.pdbx_strand_id
1 'polypeptide(L)'
;MFKSEKNYVNPYKDVHAEIVLESPGGIECTIPCFWDSNNTWKARFAPWETGVWKWTAVSDHKEDPGFNRGGTFQVAEYEGFNPIFKHG
;
A
#
# COMPACT_ATOMS: atom_id res chain seq x y z
N MET A 1 6.72 1.03 3.03
CA MET A 1 6.96 -0.23 3.77
C MET A 1 6.78 0.06 5.23
N PHE A 2 6.27 -0.89 6.00
CA PHE A 2 6.15 -0.76 7.45
C PHE A 2 6.42 -2.11 8.12
N LYS A 3 6.69 -2.09 9.43
CA LYS A 3 7.03 -3.28 10.21
C LYS A 3 5.98 -3.51 11.29
N SER A 4 5.55 -4.76 11.44
CA SER A 4 4.78 -5.19 12.62
C SER A 4 5.67 -5.17 13.86
N GLU A 5 5.11 -4.79 15.01
CA GLU A 5 5.83 -4.78 16.29
C GLU A 5 5.70 -6.13 17.03
N LYS A 6 4.92 -7.08 16.49
CA LYS A 6 4.75 -8.43 17.02
C LYS A 6 5.48 -9.47 16.16
N ASN A 7 5.96 -10.52 16.80
CA ASN A 7 6.48 -11.71 16.12
C ASN A 7 5.34 -12.71 15.90
N TYR A 8 4.95 -12.92 14.64
CA TYR A 8 3.95 -13.93 14.26
C TYR A 8 4.65 -15.22 13.84
N VAL A 9 4.15 -16.37 14.30
CA VAL A 9 4.72 -17.70 14.00
C VAL A 9 4.52 -18.04 12.51
N ASN A 10 3.39 -17.63 11.92
CA ASN A 10 3.16 -17.74 10.48
C ASN A 10 2.56 -16.43 9.92
N PRO A 11 3.38 -15.39 9.68
CA PRO A 11 2.89 -14.05 9.33
C PRO A 11 1.99 -14.03 8.09
N TYR A 12 2.24 -14.89 7.11
CA TYR A 12 1.44 -14.98 5.88
C TYR A 12 0.04 -15.56 6.12
N LYS A 13 -0.15 -16.41 7.14
CA LYS A 13 -1.45 -17.02 7.46
C LYS A 13 -2.18 -16.31 8.60
N ASP A 14 -1.44 -15.70 9.51
CA ASP A 14 -1.96 -15.25 10.80
C ASP A 14 -2.39 -13.78 10.80
N VAL A 15 -2.02 -13.02 9.77
CA VAL A 15 -2.28 -11.57 9.71
C VAL A 15 -2.83 -11.20 8.34
N HIS A 16 -4.03 -10.65 8.33
CA HIS A 16 -4.60 -10.00 7.16
C HIS A 16 -4.33 -8.50 7.25
N ALA A 17 -3.41 -8.02 6.42
CA ALA A 17 -3.03 -6.62 6.36
C ALA A 17 -3.40 -6.00 5.02
N GLU A 18 -3.87 -4.76 5.05
CA GLU A 18 -4.29 -4.01 3.87
C GLU A 18 -3.75 -2.57 3.94
N ILE A 19 -3.69 -1.91 2.79
CA ILE A 19 -3.53 -0.46 2.70
C ILE A 19 -4.82 0.13 2.12
N VAL A 20 -5.40 1.09 2.83
CA VAL A 20 -6.43 1.99 2.30
C VAL A 20 -5.72 3.17 1.64
N LEU A 21 -6.06 3.45 0.39
CA LEU A 21 -5.52 4.52 -0.45
C LEU A 21 -6.63 5.51 -0.80
N GLU A 22 -6.37 6.80 -0.66
CA GLU A 22 -7.26 7.89 -1.09
C GLU A 22 -6.60 8.63 -2.26
N SER A 23 -7.31 8.68 -3.39
CA SER A 23 -6.87 9.42 -4.58
C SER A 23 -6.97 10.93 -4.38
N PRO A 24 -6.26 11.74 -5.18
CA PRO A 24 -6.39 13.20 -5.15
C PRO A 24 -7.84 13.67 -5.35
N GLY A 25 -8.62 12.98 -6.18
CA GLY A 25 -10.06 13.20 -6.37
C GLY A 25 -10.96 12.65 -5.25
N GLY A 26 -10.40 12.07 -4.19
CA GLY A 26 -11.13 11.55 -3.03
C GLY A 26 -11.70 10.14 -3.21
N ILE A 27 -11.26 9.39 -4.23
CA ILE A 27 -11.69 8.00 -4.43
C ILE A 27 -10.84 7.08 -3.55
N GLU A 28 -11.50 6.26 -2.74
CA GLU A 28 -10.82 5.26 -1.92
C GLU A 28 -10.68 3.91 -2.64
N CYS A 29 -9.55 3.23 -2.41
CA CYS A 29 -9.40 1.82 -2.74
C CYS A 29 -8.58 1.10 -1.66
N THR A 30 -8.85 -0.20 -1.49
CA THR A 30 -8.15 -1.04 -0.53
C THR A 30 -7.39 -2.13 -1.26
N ILE A 31 -6.12 -2.31 -0.91
CA ILE A 31 -5.25 -3.33 -1.50
C ILE A 31 -4.62 -4.22 -0.42
N PRO A 32 -4.49 -5.53 -0.68
CA PRO A 32 -3.86 -6.44 0.26
C PRO A 32 -2.35 -6.19 0.36
N CYS A 33 -1.83 -6.26 1.58
CA CYS A 33 -0.40 -6.35 1.84
C CYS A 33 0.07 -7.79 1.72
N PHE A 34 1.37 -7.95 1.51
CA PHE A 34 2.06 -9.23 1.65
C PHE A 34 3.26 -9.08 2.58
N TRP A 35 3.57 -10.15 3.28
CA TRP A 35 4.75 -10.25 4.13
C TRP A 35 6.00 -10.44 3.27
N ASP A 36 7.04 -9.65 3.56
CA ASP A 36 8.32 -9.63 2.84
C ASP A 36 9.50 -9.71 3.83
N SER A 37 9.54 -10.79 4.60
CA SER A 37 10.57 -11.09 5.61
C SER A 37 10.67 -10.12 6.80
N ASN A 38 11.31 -10.55 7.90
CA ASN A 38 11.65 -9.68 9.06
C ASN A 38 10.51 -8.75 9.53
N ASN A 39 9.30 -9.31 9.71
CA ASN A 39 8.06 -8.59 10.07
C ASN A 39 7.71 -7.40 9.16
N THR A 40 8.24 -7.37 7.94
CA THR A 40 8.03 -6.29 6.98
C THR A 40 6.84 -6.61 6.11
N TRP A 41 5.94 -5.63 6.00
CA TRP A 41 4.76 -5.70 5.15
C TRP A 41 4.90 -4.70 4.00
N LYS A 42 4.55 -5.15 2.80
CA LYS A 42 4.59 -4.36 1.57
C LYS A 42 3.26 -4.48 0.84
N ALA A 43 2.93 -3.42 0.10
CA ALA A 43 1.83 -3.41 -0.85
C ALA A 43 2.37 -2.90 -2.20
N ARG A 44 1.75 -3.35 -3.30
CA ARG A 44 2.05 -2.86 -4.65
C ARG A 44 0.79 -2.22 -5.20
N PHE A 45 0.95 -1.01 -5.72
CA PHE A 45 -0.13 -0.21 -6.24
C PHE A 45 0.29 0.45 -7.55
N ALA A 46 -0.61 0.47 -8.53
CA ALA A 46 -0.45 1.19 -9.78
C ALA A 46 -1.48 2.33 -9.81
N PRO A 47 -1.11 3.57 -9.44
CA PRO A 47 -2.04 4.69 -9.38
C PRO A 47 -2.57 5.05 -10.77
N TRP A 48 -3.86 5.35 -10.85
CA TRP A 48 -4.52 5.78 -12.09
C TRP A 48 -4.65 7.30 -12.20
N GLU A 49 -4.39 8.03 -11.11
CA GLU A 49 -4.56 9.48 -11.02
C GLU A 49 -3.26 10.12 -10.54
N THR A 50 -2.88 11.22 -11.19
CA THR A 50 -1.72 12.04 -10.83
C THR A 50 -2.09 12.99 -9.69
N GLY A 51 -1.15 13.22 -8.77
CA GLY A 51 -1.39 14.07 -7.61
C GLY A 51 -0.94 13.42 -6.30
N VAL A 52 -1.33 14.05 -5.19
CA VAL A 52 -1.03 13.55 -3.84
C VAL A 52 -2.02 12.47 -3.45
N TRP A 53 -1.50 11.28 -3.22
CA TRP A 53 -2.25 10.17 -2.65
C TRP A 53 -2.01 10.08 -1.15
N LYS A 54 -3.04 9.72 -0.39
CA LYS A 54 -2.89 9.33 1.02
C LYS A 54 -3.00 7.83 1.15
N TRP A 55 -2.29 7.27 2.13
CA TRP A 55 -2.39 5.86 2.44
C TRP A 55 -2.41 5.62 3.95
N THR A 56 -3.13 4.58 4.36
CA THR A 56 -3.24 4.12 5.75
C THR A 56 -3.13 2.61 5.77
N ALA A 57 -2.24 2.06 6.59
CA ALA A 57 -2.18 0.63 6.86
C ALA A 57 -3.29 0.23 7.85
N VAL A 58 -3.89 -0.93 7.60
CA VAL A 58 -4.89 -1.54 8.49
C VAL A 58 -4.62 -3.04 8.58
N SER A 59 -4.97 -3.65 9.71
CA SER A 59 -4.95 -5.10 9.87
C SER A 59 -6.10 -5.58 10.72
N ASP A 60 -6.35 -6.88 10.68
CA ASP A 60 -7.25 -7.59 11.57
C ASP A 60 -6.78 -7.60 13.04
N HIS A 61 -5.49 -7.39 13.30
CA HIS A 61 -4.90 -7.21 14.64
C HIS A 61 -4.74 -5.72 14.98
N LYS A 62 -5.87 -5.05 15.27
CA LYS A 62 -5.92 -3.60 15.53
C LYS A 62 -5.04 -3.11 16.68
N GLU A 63 -4.66 -4.01 17.58
CA GLU A 63 -3.79 -3.73 18.72
C GLU A 63 -2.29 -3.88 18.41
N ASP A 64 -1.90 -4.23 17.19
CA ASP A 64 -0.51 -4.13 16.73
C ASP A 64 -0.22 -2.70 16.22
N PRO A 65 0.51 -1.87 17.00
CA PRO A 65 0.80 -0.49 16.62
C PRO A 65 1.68 -0.38 15.37
N GLY A 66 2.29 -1.46 14.89
CA GLY A 66 3.02 -1.50 13.63
C GLY A 66 2.14 -1.26 12.40
N PHE A 67 0.83 -1.53 12.50
CA PHE A 67 -0.16 -1.24 11.45
C PHE A 67 -0.80 0.14 11.58
N ASN A 68 -0.58 0.87 12.68
CA ASN A 68 -1.00 2.27 12.82
C ASN A 68 -0.01 3.20 12.09
N ARG A 69 0.06 3.07 10.77
CA ARG A 69 0.97 3.81 9.91
C ARG A 69 0.21 4.38 8.72
N GLY A 70 0.63 5.54 8.26
CA GLY A 70 0.08 6.18 7.09
C GLY A 70 1.02 7.26 6.58
N GLY A 71 0.65 7.87 5.46
CA GLY A 71 1.42 8.95 4.88
C GLY A 71 0.87 9.34 3.52
N THR A 72 1.71 10.07 2.76
CA THR A 72 1.37 10.49 1.40
C THR A 72 2.49 10.15 0.43
N PHE A 73 2.15 10.05 -0.85
CA PHE A 73 3.11 9.99 -1.94
C PHE A 73 2.59 10.78 -3.15
N GLN A 74 3.52 11.33 -3.93
CA GLN A 74 3.20 12.07 -5.14
C GLN A 74 3.27 11.14 -6.35
N VAL A 75 2.21 11.14 -7.15
CA VAL A 75 2.19 10.51 -8.48
C VAL A 75 2.39 11.62 -9.51
N ALA A 76 3.49 11.55 -10.24
CA ALA A 76 3.79 12.48 -11.32
C ALA A 76 3.12 12.03 -12.64
N GLU A 77 2.86 12.98 -13.53
CA GLU A 77 2.48 12.67 -14.89
C GLU A 77 3.56 11.85 -15.59
N TYR A 78 3.11 10.94 -16.45
CA TYR A 78 4.02 10.15 -17.25
C TYR A 78 4.55 10.98 -18.42
N GLU A 79 5.78 11.48 -18.31
CA GLU A 79 6.44 12.25 -19.38
C GLU A 79 7.25 11.37 -20.36
N GLY A 80 7.12 10.04 -20.30
CA GLY A 80 7.91 9.13 -21.11
C GLY A 80 7.39 8.99 -22.55
N PHE A 81 8.26 9.23 -23.54
CA PHE A 81 8.05 8.75 -24.91
C PHE A 81 8.27 7.23 -24.96
N ASN A 82 7.31 6.44 -24.47
CA ASN A 82 7.38 4.98 -24.57
C ASN A 82 6.55 4.49 -25.77
N PRO A 83 7.18 3.97 -26.84
CA PRO A 83 6.52 3.61 -28.11
C PRO A 83 5.44 2.53 -28.01
N ILE A 84 5.29 1.87 -26.86
CA ILE A 84 4.45 0.68 -26.67
C ILE A 84 2.98 1.04 -26.37
N PHE A 85 2.64 2.31 -26.12
CA PHE A 85 1.26 2.75 -25.84
C PHE A 85 0.41 3.10 -27.07
N LYS A 86 0.86 2.79 -28.30
CA LYS A 86 0.10 3.12 -29.54
C LYS A 86 -0.98 2.11 -29.94
N HIS A 87 -1.09 0.96 -29.28
CA HIS A 87 -2.10 -0.06 -29.60
C HIS A 87 -2.75 -0.60 -28.32
N GLY A 88 -3.60 0.23 -27.72
CA GLY A 88 -4.70 -0.23 -26.86
C GLY A 88 -5.99 -0.28 -27.67
#